data_AF-A0A660XNR5-F1
#
_entry.id   AF-A0A660XNR5-F1
#
_cell.length_a   1.000
_cell.length_b   1.000
_cell.length_c   1.000
_cell.angle_alpha   90.00
_cell.angle_beta   90.00
_cell.angle_gamma   90.00
#
_symmetry.space_group_name_H-M   'P 1'
#
loop_
_entity.id
_entity.type
_entity.pdbx_description
1 polymer ?
#
loop_
_entity_poly.entity_id
_entity_poly.type
_entity_poly.pdbx_seq_one_letter_code
_entity_poly.pdbx_strand_id
1 'polypeptide(L)'
;DDEIGDSVERIAIKNCEIHHNGAIGGDTTTQGIKWIGVFDSVIADSRVHDNTGSGTACTSGGNGIFINGVSGVGAWNNTITGNTIYNNAKAGFLTRMMCRDTTVSHNEVYGNGQAGIVLRCKKSEKHTIEENNVHENYGAGIWIGGPANTIRHNTVTRNRNGSLYTGVVGEYGSGIKVCRAEAHNNEIASNTACDNDFADIEVCAGIGVTGTTGSDNTCDRAEGYDDAGTTGCRYACIRADELARELTAQGWVLYGTDQCPWCVKQREEFGDAFRHLTHINCMENKSACTDAGIQSIPCWASPDGVLHPGCHNLTTLSGMAGDYQSAHPTPTPTTKMSTSPATVGFGSASTLVLLLIVFLTRRR
;
A
#
# COMPACT_ATOMS: atom_id res chain seq x y z
N ASP A 1 3.48 29.21 -17.68
CA ASP A 1 4.80 29.31 -17.06
C ASP A 1 5.60 28.06 -17.37
N ASP A 2 6.32 28.13 -18.49
CA ASP A 2 7.39 27.19 -18.76
C ASP A 2 8.66 27.88 -18.28
N GLU A 3 9.32 27.31 -17.28
CA GLU A 3 10.58 27.84 -16.78
C GLU A 3 11.65 27.64 -17.86
N ILE A 4 12.29 28.74 -18.24
CA ILE A 4 13.48 28.78 -19.08
C ILE A 4 14.66 28.84 -18.11
N GLY A 5 15.56 27.86 -18.17
CA GLY A 5 16.68 27.77 -17.24
C GLY A 5 17.86 27.04 -17.86
N ASP A 6 19.05 27.35 -17.35
CA ASP A 6 20.29 26.66 -17.68
C ASP A 6 20.25 25.22 -17.16
N SER A 7 20.99 24.32 -17.81
CA SER A 7 21.17 22.95 -17.33
C SER A 7 22.08 22.92 -16.11
N VAL A 8 21.59 22.37 -15.00
CA VAL A 8 22.35 22.15 -13.77
C VAL A 8 22.60 20.66 -13.62
N GLU A 9 23.84 20.24 -13.34
CA GLU A 9 24.20 18.82 -13.34
C GLU A 9 25.16 18.44 -12.22
N ARG A 10 25.15 17.16 -11.83
CA ARG A 10 26.05 16.57 -10.82
C ARG A 10 26.02 17.25 -9.47
N ILE A 11 24.83 17.67 -9.05
CA ILE A 11 24.58 18.23 -7.73
C ILE A 11 24.26 17.12 -6.74
N ALA A 12 24.68 17.30 -5.49
CA ALA A 12 24.32 16.42 -4.39
C ALA A 12 23.73 17.23 -3.23
N ILE A 13 22.52 16.88 -2.80
CA ILE A 13 21.94 17.29 -1.52
C ILE A 13 21.90 16.05 -0.64
N LYS A 14 22.70 16.03 0.43
CA LYS A 14 22.83 14.86 1.30
C LYS A 14 22.79 15.25 2.77
N ASN A 15 22.23 14.40 3.61
CA ASN A 15 22.24 14.53 5.07
C ASN A 15 21.70 15.88 5.55
N CYS A 16 20.67 16.39 4.88
CA CYS A 16 20.08 17.69 5.17
C CYS A 16 18.74 17.55 5.90
N GLU A 17 18.43 18.50 6.76
CA GLU A 17 17.10 18.69 7.34
C GLU A 17 16.46 19.92 6.67
N ILE A 18 15.43 19.72 5.85
CA ILE A 18 14.74 20.76 5.10
C ILE A 18 13.29 20.82 5.55
N HIS A 19 12.94 21.86 6.31
CA HIS A 19 11.63 21.90 6.92
C HIS A 19 11.05 23.29 7.12
N HIS A 20 9.72 23.34 7.30
CA HIS A 20 8.98 24.55 7.63
C HIS A 20 9.17 25.69 6.63
N ASN A 21 9.37 25.35 5.35
CA ASN A 21 9.44 26.35 4.29
C ASN A 21 8.03 26.76 3.83
N GLY A 22 7.91 27.99 3.31
CA GLY A 22 6.67 28.55 2.77
C GLY A 22 5.80 29.26 3.80
N ALA A 23 4.64 29.73 3.36
CA ALA A 23 3.66 30.41 4.22
C ALA A 23 2.23 29.90 4.04
N ILE A 24 1.48 29.87 5.14
CA ILE A 24 0.05 29.54 5.14
C ILE A 24 -0.74 30.66 4.45
N GLY A 25 -1.58 30.32 3.48
CA GLY A 25 -2.55 31.23 2.90
C GLY A 25 -2.00 32.17 1.83
N GLY A 26 -1.54 31.61 0.70
CA GLY A 26 -1.22 32.38 -0.51
C GLY A 26 0.15 32.12 -1.11
N ASP A 27 1.03 31.40 -0.41
CA ASP A 27 2.26 30.89 -1.02
C ASP A 27 1.91 29.80 -2.03
N THR A 28 2.23 30.04 -3.29
CA THR A 28 1.93 29.11 -4.38
C THR A 28 3.17 28.58 -5.07
N THR A 29 4.38 28.88 -4.59
CA THR A 29 5.61 28.56 -5.32
C THR A 29 6.66 27.84 -4.49
N THR A 30 6.62 27.95 -3.16
CA THR A 30 7.61 27.33 -2.29
C THR A 30 7.47 25.82 -2.26
N GLN A 31 8.60 25.13 -2.34
CA GLN A 31 8.75 23.68 -2.18
C GLN A 31 9.84 23.46 -1.12
N GLY A 32 9.92 22.27 -0.52
CA GLY A 32 11.08 21.94 0.33
C GLY A 32 12.37 21.98 -0.49
N ILE A 33 12.46 21.14 -1.52
CA ILE A 33 13.50 21.19 -2.55
C ILE A 33 12.84 21.45 -3.90
N LYS A 34 13.27 22.50 -4.59
CA LYS A 34 12.85 22.84 -5.95
C LYS A 34 14.01 22.67 -6.93
N TRP A 35 13.96 21.65 -7.77
CA TRP A 35 14.90 21.42 -8.86
C TRP A 35 14.27 21.77 -10.20
N ILE A 36 14.94 22.62 -10.98
CA ILE A 36 14.50 23.05 -12.30
C ILE A 36 15.62 22.75 -13.28
N GLY A 37 15.37 21.91 -14.29
CA GLY A 37 16.39 21.57 -15.30
C GLY A 37 17.64 20.91 -14.71
N VAL A 38 17.44 19.98 -13.77
CA VAL A 38 18.54 19.28 -13.08
C VAL A 38 18.77 17.89 -13.68
N PHE A 39 20.04 17.54 -13.87
CA PHE A 39 20.49 16.30 -14.51
C PHE A 39 21.54 15.57 -13.68
N ASP A 40 21.58 14.24 -13.77
CA ASP A 40 22.68 13.42 -13.22
C ASP A 40 23.02 13.75 -11.75
N SER A 41 22.00 13.99 -10.93
CA SER A 41 22.14 14.56 -9.58
C SER A 41 21.45 13.70 -8.52
N VAL A 42 21.85 13.89 -7.26
CA VAL A 42 21.39 13.08 -6.12
C VAL A 42 20.76 13.93 -5.02
N ILE A 43 19.60 13.50 -4.53
CA ILE A 43 19.08 13.87 -3.20
C ILE A 43 19.07 12.60 -2.36
N ALA A 44 19.88 12.57 -1.29
CA ALA A 44 19.95 11.37 -0.46
C ALA A 44 19.98 11.64 1.04
N ASP A 45 19.53 10.64 1.81
CA ASP A 45 19.71 10.56 3.27
C ASP A 45 19.25 11.83 4.01
N SER A 46 18.23 12.51 3.48
CA SER A 46 17.74 13.81 3.97
C SER A 46 16.32 13.71 4.50
N ARG A 47 15.95 14.62 5.41
CA ARG A 47 14.57 14.77 5.88
C ARG A 47 13.95 16.00 5.25
N VAL A 48 12.79 15.84 4.62
CA VAL A 48 12.09 16.93 3.93
C VAL A 48 10.64 16.98 4.41
N HIS A 49 10.32 17.93 5.28
CA HIS A 49 9.06 17.89 6.02
C HIS A 49 8.45 19.22 6.44
N ASP A 50 7.17 19.18 6.79
CA ASP A 50 6.41 20.34 7.27
C ASP A 50 6.48 21.56 6.35
N ASN A 51 6.72 21.35 5.05
CA ASN A 51 6.74 22.42 4.07
C ASN A 51 5.31 22.81 3.69
N THR A 52 5.03 24.10 3.69
CA THR A 52 3.71 24.67 3.45
C THR A 52 3.60 25.28 2.05
N GLY A 53 2.39 25.34 1.54
CA GLY A 53 2.08 25.92 0.23
C GLY A 53 0.60 25.75 -0.11
N SER A 54 0.19 26.35 -1.22
CA SER A 54 -1.21 26.43 -1.65
C SER A 54 -1.32 26.56 -3.17
N GLY A 55 -2.54 26.48 -3.71
CA GLY A 55 -2.84 26.62 -5.15
C GLY A 55 -3.10 25.29 -5.85
N THR A 56 -3.68 25.35 -7.06
CA THR A 56 -4.24 24.18 -7.75
C THR A 56 -3.39 23.67 -8.92
N ALA A 57 -2.36 24.40 -9.32
CA ALA A 57 -1.53 24.04 -10.45
C ALA A 57 -0.57 22.89 -10.10
N CYS A 58 -0.04 22.19 -11.12
CA CYS A 58 1.03 21.20 -10.88
C CYS A 58 2.28 21.86 -10.27
N THR A 59 2.56 23.11 -10.65
CA THR A 59 3.67 23.94 -10.13
C THR A 59 3.40 24.55 -8.77
N SER A 60 2.16 24.45 -8.26
CA SER A 60 1.81 25.02 -6.96
C SER A 60 2.64 24.42 -5.83
N GLY A 61 2.95 25.26 -4.85
CA GLY A 61 3.81 25.00 -3.71
C GLY A 61 3.33 23.90 -2.77
N GLY A 62 4.17 23.59 -1.78
CA GLY A 62 3.86 22.67 -0.68
C GLY A 62 4.30 21.22 -0.89
N ASN A 63 5.00 20.89 -1.98
CA ASN A 63 5.62 19.57 -2.10
C ASN A 63 6.91 19.52 -1.27
N GLY A 64 7.26 18.33 -0.78
CA GLY A 64 8.56 18.10 -0.17
C GLY A 64 9.67 18.28 -1.19
N ILE A 65 9.70 17.44 -2.22
CA ILE A 65 10.65 17.50 -3.33
C ILE A 65 9.88 17.68 -4.63
N PHE A 66 10.23 18.71 -5.40
CA PHE A 66 9.65 19.00 -6.69
C PHE A 66 10.75 19.10 -7.75
N ILE A 67 10.68 18.22 -8.76
CA ILE A 67 11.55 18.26 -9.93
C ILE A 67 10.73 18.70 -11.13
N ASN A 68 11.15 19.80 -11.73
CA ASN A 68 10.57 20.34 -12.94
C ASN A 68 11.63 20.32 -14.05
N GLY A 69 11.29 19.78 -15.22
CA GLY A 69 12.15 19.97 -16.38
C GLY A 69 11.98 21.34 -17.02
N VAL A 70 12.92 21.66 -17.91
CA VAL A 70 12.92 22.87 -18.75
C VAL A 70 12.29 22.54 -20.10
N SER A 71 11.52 23.47 -20.69
CA SER A 71 10.88 23.24 -21.99
C SER A 71 11.90 22.91 -23.09
N GLY A 72 11.66 21.84 -23.83
CA GLY A 72 12.55 21.37 -24.90
C GLY A 72 13.83 20.67 -24.42
N VAL A 73 14.09 20.68 -23.12
CA VAL A 73 15.23 19.98 -22.50
C VAL A 73 14.70 18.89 -21.59
N GLY A 74 14.07 19.23 -20.46
CA GLY A 74 13.58 18.29 -19.46
C GLY A 74 14.43 18.31 -18.19
N ALA A 75 14.42 17.21 -17.45
CA ALA A 75 15.28 16.91 -16.30
C ALA A 75 15.37 15.39 -16.17
N TRP A 76 16.57 14.81 -16.08
CA TRP A 76 16.71 13.35 -16.15
C TRP A 76 17.91 12.79 -15.39
N ASN A 77 17.96 11.46 -15.26
CA ASN A 77 19.04 10.73 -14.59
C ASN A 77 19.28 11.19 -13.14
N ASN A 78 18.23 11.59 -12.44
CA ASN A 78 18.34 11.97 -11.04
C ASN A 78 18.10 10.77 -10.15
N THR A 79 18.65 10.79 -8.93
CA THR A 79 18.43 9.75 -7.92
C THR A 79 17.96 10.39 -6.63
N ILE A 80 16.82 9.92 -6.14
CA ILE A 80 16.19 10.37 -4.89
C ILE A 80 16.13 9.14 -3.98
N THR A 81 17.04 9.05 -3.00
CA THR A 81 17.19 7.80 -2.24
C THR A 81 17.48 7.95 -0.75
N GLY A 82 16.97 7.04 0.08
CA GLY A 82 17.24 7.06 1.52
C GLY A 82 16.62 8.25 2.26
N ASN A 83 15.68 8.98 1.65
CA ASN A 83 15.10 10.18 2.25
C ASN A 83 13.87 9.85 3.10
N THR A 84 13.62 10.66 4.13
CA THR A 84 12.37 10.66 4.88
C THR A 84 11.57 11.92 4.50
N ILE A 85 10.44 11.74 3.81
CA ILE A 85 9.69 12.84 3.17
C ILE A 85 8.25 12.85 3.71
N TYR A 86 7.93 13.79 4.60
CA TYR A 86 6.69 13.68 5.36
C TYR A 86 6.03 15.00 5.74
N ASN A 87 4.73 14.95 6.04
CA ASN A 87 3.94 16.11 6.49
C ASN A 87 4.05 17.36 5.62
N ASN A 88 4.39 17.20 4.33
CA ASN A 88 4.37 18.33 3.40
C ASN A 88 2.93 18.61 3.00
N ALA A 89 2.58 19.89 2.84
CA ALA A 89 1.21 20.31 2.59
C ALA A 89 0.59 19.62 1.36
N LYS A 90 1.40 19.33 0.32
CA LYS A 90 0.98 18.73 -0.95
C LYS A 90 1.51 17.30 -1.13
N ALA A 91 2.36 17.03 -2.11
CA ALA A 91 2.95 15.71 -2.32
C ALA A 91 4.29 15.58 -1.59
N GLY A 92 4.68 14.37 -1.22
CA GLY A 92 6.04 14.12 -0.76
C GLY A 92 7.05 14.40 -1.88
N PHE A 93 6.89 13.70 -3.01
CA PHE A 93 7.71 13.86 -4.21
C PHE A 93 6.85 14.10 -5.45
N LEU A 94 7.23 15.05 -6.30
CA LEU A 94 6.52 15.32 -7.56
C LEU A 94 7.48 15.63 -8.71
N THR A 95 7.30 14.97 -9.86
CA THR A 95 7.94 15.34 -11.14
C THR A 95 6.97 16.03 -12.08
N ARG A 96 7.48 16.90 -12.97
CA ARG A 96 6.71 17.58 -14.03
C ARG A 96 7.62 17.92 -15.23
N MET A 97 7.04 18.01 -16.43
CA MET A 97 7.65 18.66 -17.63
C MET A 97 8.87 17.92 -18.18
N MET A 98 8.65 16.90 -19.01
CA MET A 98 9.72 16.14 -19.67
C MET A 98 10.76 15.59 -18.67
N CYS A 99 10.33 15.39 -17.42
CA CYS A 99 11.12 14.67 -16.43
C CYS A 99 11.16 13.21 -16.85
N ARG A 100 12.34 12.61 -16.85
CA ARG A 100 12.49 11.19 -17.18
C ARG A 100 13.65 10.53 -16.45
N ASP A 101 13.74 9.21 -16.55
CA ASP A 101 14.92 8.44 -16.13
C ASP A 101 15.39 8.79 -14.69
N THR A 102 14.43 9.12 -13.80
CA THR A 102 14.73 9.41 -12.38
C THR A 102 14.39 8.19 -11.56
N THR A 103 15.34 7.78 -10.71
CA THR A 103 15.17 6.69 -9.76
C THR A 103 14.77 7.28 -8.41
N VAL A 104 13.65 6.81 -7.87
CA VAL A 104 13.20 7.12 -6.51
C VAL A 104 13.21 5.80 -5.76
N SER A 105 14.14 5.64 -4.81
CA SER A 105 14.30 4.36 -4.13
C SER A 105 14.66 4.43 -2.66
N HIS A 106 14.26 3.45 -1.86
CA HIS A 106 14.61 3.41 -0.42
C HIS A 106 14.16 4.65 0.37
N ASN A 107 13.08 5.32 -0.06
CA ASN A 107 12.55 6.47 0.66
C ASN A 107 11.39 6.05 1.57
N GLU A 108 11.27 6.75 2.70
CA GLU A 108 10.16 6.68 3.64
C GLU A 108 9.27 7.92 3.38
N VAL A 109 8.07 7.73 2.82
CA VAL A 109 7.20 8.83 2.36
C VAL A 109 5.83 8.76 3.01
N TYR A 110 5.52 9.67 3.94
CA TYR A 110 4.29 9.56 4.73
C TYR A 110 3.65 10.87 5.18
N GLY A 111 2.35 10.82 5.52
CA GLY A 111 1.64 11.95 6.10
C GLY A 111 1.51 13.19 5.20
N ASN A 112 1.85 13.09 3.91
CA ASN A 112 1.76 14.22 2.98
C ASN A 112 0.29 14.51 2.61
N GLY A 113 -0.04 15.79 2.40
CA GLY A 113 -1.42 16.27 2.38
C GLY A 113 -2.22 15.99 1.10
N GLN A 114 -1.60 15.54 0.01
CA GLN A 114 -2.29 15.24 -1.27
C GLN A 114 -1.89 13.89 -1.90
N ALA A 115 -0.64 13.46 -1.77
CA ALA A 115 -0.14 12.17 -2.27
C ALA A 115 1.27 11.90 -1.73
N GLY A 116 1.74 10.65 -1.81
CA GLY A 116 3.13 10.32 -1.50
C GLY A 116 4.09 10.71 -2.65
N ILE A 117 4.16 9.86 -3.67
CA ILE A 117 5.04 9.98 -4.83
C ILE A 117 4.17 10.23 -6.08
N VAL A 118 4.48 11.28 -6.85
CA VAL A 118 3.64 11.71 -7.98
C VAL A 118 4.47 11.93 -9.24
N LEU A 119 4.16 11.17 -10.30
CA LEU A 119 4.81 11.27 -11.60
C LEU A 119 3.83 11.78 -12.66
N ARG A 120 3.58 13.10 -12.74
CA ARG A 120 2.51 13.64 -13.59
C ARG A 120 2.79 15.02 -14.17
N CYS A 121 1.94 15.40 -15.12
CA CYS A 121 1.93 16.71 -15.80
C CYS A 121 3.09 16.89 -16.80
N LYS A 122 2.72 16.96 -18.08
CA LYS A 122 3.60 17.27 -19.21
C LYS A 122 4.75 16.25 -19.39
N LYS A 123 4.42 14.96 -19.59
CA LYS A 123 5.39 13.87 -19.88
C LYS A 123 6.39 13.60 -18.74
N SER A 124 5.95 12.92 -17.69
CA SER A 124 6.84 12.31 -16.69
C SER A 124 6.94 10.81 -17.01
N GLU A 125 8.08 10.38 -17.55
CA GLU A 125 8.20 9.06 -18.18
C GLU A 125 9.48 8.31 -17.81
N LYS A 126 9.49 6.98 -17.90
CA LYS A 126 10.70 6.16 -17.68
C LYS A 126 11.34 6.33 -16.31
N HIS A 127 10.55 6.72 -15.31
CA HIS A 127 11.01 6.71 -13.93
C HIS A 127 11.04 5.29 -13.40
N THR A 128 11.94 5.05 -12.44
CA THR A 128 11.96 3.82 -11.63
C THR A 128 11.61 4.19 -10.20
N ILE A 129 10.50 3.66 -9.69
CA ILE A 129 10.07 3.79 -8.30
C ILE A 129 10.25 2.43 -7.66
N GLU A 130 11.28 2.27 -6.81
CA GLU A 130 11.60 0.97 -6.24
C GLU A 130 11.93 0.98 -4.76
N GLU A 131 11.53 -0.06 -4.03
CA GLU A 131 11.97 -0.25 -2.64
C GLU A 131 11.64 0.94 -1.71
N ASN A 132 10.57 1.68 -2.00
CA ASN A 132 10.09 2.76 -1.13
C ASN A 132 9.01 2.25 -0.18
N ASN A 133 8.97 2.83 1.02
CA ASN A 133 7.87 2.68 1.96
C ASN A 133 6.99 3.93 1.92
N VAL A 134 5.77 3.80 1.40
CA VAL A 134 4.87 4.92 1.11
C VAL A 134 3.55 4.73 1.84
N HIS A 135 3.34 5.45 2.94
CA HIS A 135 2.20 5.17 3.82
C HIS A 135 1.55 6.40 4.44
N GLU A 136 0.30 6.29 4.88
CA GLU A 136 -0.44 7.36 5.59
C GLU A 136 -0.53 8.71 4.87
N ASN A 137 -0.23 8.77 3.58
CA ASN A 137 -0.42 9.98 2.80
C ASN A 137 -1.92 10.15 2.53
N TYR A 138 -2.40 11.38 2.49
CA TYR A 138 -3.71 11.63 1.90
C TYR A 138 -3.63 11.46 0.38
N GLY A 139 -4.70 10.99 -0.22
CA GLY A 139 -4.76 10.64 -1.63
C GLY A 139 -3.92 9.40 -1.95
N ALA A 140 -3.44 9.33 -3.18
CA ALA A 140 -2.72 8.14 -3.63
C ALA A 140 -1.33 8.06 -3.01
N GLY A 141 -0.90 6.86 -2.60
CA GLY A 141 0.46 6.61 -2.17
C GLY A 141 1.44 6.91 -3.30
N ILE A 142 1.30 6.18 -4.41
CA ILE A 142 2.06 6.40 -5.65
C ILE A 142 1.08 6.71 -6.77
N TRP A 143 1.17 7.90 -7.36
CA TRP A 143 0.34 8.32 -8.49
C TRP A 143 1.14 8.51 -9.77
N ILE A 144 0.86 7.66 -10.75
CA ILE A 144 1.43 7.68 -12.09
C ILE A 144 0.47 8.36 -13.05
N GLY A 145 0.96 9.43 -13.68
CA GLY A 145 0.22 10.22 -14.65
C GLY A 145 0.90 10.34 -16.02
N GLY A 146 2.05 9.72 -16.22
CA GLY A 146 2.77 9.65 -17.49
C GLY A 146 3.21 8.23 -17.85
N PRO A 147 3.83 8.04 -19.03
CA PRO A 147 4.02 6.72 -19.61
C PRO A 147 5.33 6.02 -19.21
N ALA A 148 5.42 4.72 -19.45
CA ALA A 148 6.66 3.94 -19.44
C ALA A 148 7.43 3.94 -18.11
N ASN A 149 6.77 4.10 -16.97
CA ASN A 149 7.41 4.05 -15.66
C ASN A 149 7.38 2.62 -15.09
N THR A 150 8.40 2.27 -14.30
CA THR A 150 8.50 0.99 -13.58
C THR A 150 8.31 1.23 -12.09
N ILE A 151 7.37 0.51 -11.48
CA ILE A 151 7.02 0.58 -10.07
C ILE A 151 7.20 -0.82 -9.49
N ARG A 152 8.23 -1.03 -8.68
CA ARG A 152 8.54 -2.38 -8.16
C ARG A 152 9.04 -2.43 -6.73
N HIS A 153 8.73 -3.51 -6.01
CA HIS A 153 9.25 -3.74 -4.65
C HIS A 153 8.91 -2.62 -3.64
N ASN A 154 7.88 -1.82 -3.90
CA ASN A 154 7.44 -0.80 -2.94
C ASN A 154 6.45 -1.39 -1.95
N THR A 155 6.49 -0.91 -0.71
CA THR A 155 5.47 -1.14 0.31
C THR A 155 4.58 0.09 0.37
N VAL A 156 3.32 -0.03 -0.01
CA VAL A 156 2.39 1.10 -0.17
C VAL A 156 1.13 0.86 0.65
N THR A 157 1.04 1.45 1.84
CA THR A 157 0.02 1.04 2.82
C THR A 157 -0.73 2.20 3.45
N ARG A 158 -1.99 1.99 3.84
CA ARG A 158 -2.73 2.91 4.72
C ARG A 158 -2.80 4.35 4.19
N ASN A 159 -2.73 4.53 2.86
CA ASN A 159 -2.95 5.83 2.24
C ASN A 159 -4.44 6.17 2.30
N ARG A 160 -4.73 7.41 2.67
CA ARG A 160 -6.04 7.85 3.14
C ARG A 160 -6.84 8.54 2.05
N ASN A 161 -8.15 8.35 2.07
CA ASN A 161 -9.06 9.10 1.22
C ASN A 161 -8.98 10.60 1.48
N GLY A 162 -9.21 11.38 0.41
CA GLY A 162 -9.25 12.83 0.45
C GLY A 162 -7.89 13.50 0.28
N SER A 163 -7.85 14.78 0.60
CA SER A 163 -6.67 15.63 0.46
C SER A 163 -6.79 16.80 1.43
N LEU A 164 -5.87 16.88 2.39
CA LEU A 164 -5.75 18.04 3.28
C LEU A 164 -5.36 19.31 2.50
N TYR A 165 -4.63 19.14 1.40
CA TYR A 165 -4.18 20.25 0.57
C TYR A 165 -5.32 20.97 -0.15
N THR A 166 -6.29 20.22 -0.67
CA THR A 166 -7.42 20.75 -1.45
C THR A 166 -8.74 20.77 -0.68
N GLY A 167 -8.78 20.19 0.53
CA GLY A 167 -10.00 20.02 1.32
C GLY A 167 -10.98 18.99 0.74
N VAL A 168 -10.52 18.13 -0.18
CA VAL A 168 -11.36 17.06 -0.75
C VAL A 168 -11.55 15.97 0.30
N VAL A 169 -12.79 15.51 0.46
CA VAL A 169 -13.19 14.49 1.42
C VAL A 169 -13.73 13.29 0.65
N GLY A 170 -13.25 12.09 0.98
CA GLY A 170 -13.65 10.85 0.30
C GLY A 170 -12.97 10.65 -1.06
N GLU A 171 -12.70 9.40 -1.41
CA GLU A 171 -12.03 8.93 -2.64
C GLU A 171 -10.52 9.27 -2.72
N TYR A 172 -9.83 8.68 -3.70
CA TYR A 172 -8.42 8.88 -4.06
C TYR A 172 -7.35 8.21 -3.17
N GLY A 173 -7.72 7.59 -2.06
CA GLY A 173 -6.81 6.87 -1.16
C GLY A 173 -6.31 5.54 -1.72
N SER A 174 -5.84 5.53 -2.97
CA SER A 174 -5.32 4.32 -3.61
C SER A 174 -3.86 4.08 -3.22
N GLY A 175 -3.42 2.83 -3.10
CA GLY A 175 -2.01 2.53 -2.90
C GLY A 175 -1.18 2.97 -4.11
N ILE A 176 -1.31 2.23 -5.21
CA ILE A 176 -0.69 2.55 -6.50
C ILE A 176 -1.78 2.93 -7.49
N LYS A 177 -1.69 4.12 -8.10
CA LYS A 177 -2.70 4.67 -8.99
C LYS A 177 -2.10 5.05 -10.34
N VAL A 178 -2.56 4.44 -11.43
CA VAL A 178 -2.23 4.83 -12.81
C VAL A 178 -3.44 5.48 -13.45
N CYS A 179 -3.46 6.81 -13.45
CA CYS A 179 -4.66 7.55 -13.81
C CYS A 179 -4.32 8.88 -14.50
N ARG A 180 -4.22 8.82 -15.83
CA ARG A 180 -4.28 9.93 -16.79
C ARG A 180 -4.26 9.35 -18.20
N ALA A 181 -4.88 10.05 -19.16
CA ALA A 181 -4.92 9.61 -20.55
C ALA A 181 -3.53 9.35 -21.18
N GLU A 182 -2.47 9.95 -20.64
CA GLU A 182 -1.08 9.81 -21.12
C GLU A 182 -0.30 8.68 -20.40
N ALA A 183 -0.89 8.03 -19.39
CA ALA A 183 -0.21 7.11 -18.49
C ALA A 183 -0.12 5.66 -19.04
N HIS A 184 0.44 5.51 -20.24
CA HIS A 184 0.50 4.21 -20.93
C HIS A 184 1.78 3.43 -20.64
N ASN A 185 1.75 2.12 -20.89
CA ASN A 185 2.93 1.25 -20.88
C ASN A 185 3.71 1.26 -19.56
N ASN A 186 3.02 1.44 -18.43
CA ASN A 186 3.63 1.39 -17.10
C ASN A 186 3.74 -0.07 -16.62
N GLU A 187 4.74 -0.37 -15.81
CA GLU A 187 4.95 -1.69 -15.21
C GLU A 187 4.80 -1.61 -13.69
N ILE A 188 3.93 -2.45 -13.11
CA ILE A 188 3.71 -2.56 -11.67
C ILE A 188 4.08 -3.98 -11.25
N ALA A 189 5.23 -4.22 -10.63
CA ALA A 189 5.67 -5.58 -10.35
C ALA A 189 6.19 -5.77 -8.91
N SER A 190 5.82 -6.86 -8.26
CA SER A 190 6.36 -7.22 -6.95
C SER A 190 6.20 -6.15 -5.86
N ASN A 191 5.12 -5.37 -5.89
CA ASN A 191 4.79 -4.40 -4.84
C ASN A 191 3.85 -5.02 -3.79
N THR A 192 3.90 -4.50 -2.57
CA THR A 192 2.90 -4.77 -1.54
C THR A 192 2.03 -3.54 -1.36
N ALA A 193 0.81 -3.57 -1.87
CA ALA A 193 -0.17 -2.50 -1.71
C ALA A 193 -1.33 -3.03 -0.85
N CYS A 194 -1.45 -2.57 0.39
CA CYS A 194 -2.40 -3.13 1.36
C CYS A 194 -2.98 -2.06 2.27
N ASP A 195 -4.20 -2.29 2.76
CA ASP A 195 -4.90 -1.43 3.72
C ASP A 195 -5.07 0.03 3.23
N ASN A 196 -5.11 0.26 1.91
CA ASN A 196 -5.36 1.60 1.37
C ASN A 196 -6.87 1.87 1.29
N ASP A 197 -7.30 3.09 1.62
CA ASP A 197 -8.71 3.42 1.85
C ASP A 197 -9.62 3.17 0.63
N PHE A 198 -9.14 3.40 -0.60
CA PHE A 198 -9.96 3.29 -1.83
C PHE A 198 -9.68 2.06 -2.71
N ALA A 199 -8.43 1.79 -3.03
CA ALA A 199 -8.01 0.65 -3.82
C ALA A 199 -6.55 0.39 -3.50
N ASP A 200 -6.10 -0.85 -3.52
CA ASP A 200 -4.69 -1.11 -3.31
C ASP A 200 -3.90 -0.82 -4.58
N ILE A 201 -4.40 -1.30 -5.72
CA ILE A 201 -3.88 -0.97 -7.04
C ILE A 201 -5.04 -0.54 -7.93
N GLU A 202 -4.91 0.62 -8.57
CA GLU A 202 -5.93 1.19 -9.44
C GLU A 202 -5.32 1.61 -10.78
N VAL A 203 -5.85 1.08 -11.87
CA VAL A 203 -5.60 1.55 -13.23
C VAL A 203 -6.92 2.08 -13.78
N CYS A 204 -7.00 3.40 -13.97
CA CYS A 204 -8.25 4.04 -14.36
C CYS A 204 -8.74 3.55 -15.74
N ALA A 205 -9.95 2.98 -15.76
CA ALA A 205 -10.62 2.58 -16.99
C ALA A 205 -11.30 3.76 -17.71
N GLY A 206 -11.53 3.63 -19.02
CA GLY A 206 -12.35 4.57 -19.80
C GLY A 206 -11.73 5.94 -20.10
N ILE A 207 -10.50 6.19 -19.65
CA ILE A 207 -9.79 7.48 -19.84
C ILE A 207 -8.62 7.40 -20.82
N GLY A 208 -8.49 6.30 -21.55
CA GLY A 208 -7.44 6.10 -22.55
C GLY A 208 -6.14 5.48 -22.03
N VAL A 209 -6.01 5.15 -20.74
CA VAL A 209 -4.86 4.40 -20.22
C VAL A 209 -4.77 3.04 -20.92
N THR A 210 -3.59 2.66 -21.40
CA THR A 210 -3.36 1.38 -22.10
C THR A 210 -1.96 0.83 -21.81
N GLY A 211 -1.78 -0.48 -21.96
CA GLY A 211 -0.46 -1.12 -21.87
C GLY A 211 0.15 -1.18 -20.47
N THR A 212 -0.59 -0.80 -19.42
CA THR A 212 -0.14 -1.07 -18.05
C THR A 212 -0.11 -2.57 -17.81
N THR A 213 1.03 -3.10 -17.40
CA THR A 213 1.25 -4.53 -17.13
C THR A 213 1.85 -4.70 -15.74
N GLY A 214 1.88 -5.94 -15.25
CA GLY A 214 2.53 -6.22 -13.99
C GLY A 214 2.42 -7.67 -13.55
N SER A 215 3.14 -8.04 -12.50
CA SER A 215 3.13 -9.38 -11.92
C SER A 215 3.54 -9.36 -10.45
N ASP A 216 3.18 -10.43 -9.74
CA ASP A 216 3.69 -10.72 -8.39
C ASP A 216 3.39 -9.64 -7.34
N ASN A 217 2.35 -8.84 -7.54
CA ASN A 217 1.93 -7.87 -6.56
C ASN A 217 1.09 -8.52 -5.46
N THR A 218 1.11 -7.90 -4.29
CA THR A 218 0.27 -8.24 -3.14
C THR A 218 -0.79 -7.16 -2.97
N CYS A 219 -2.07 -7.52 -3.11
CA CYS A 219 -3.19 -6.63 -2.84
C CYS A 219 -4.52 -7.37 -2.63
N ASP A 220 -5.47 -6.75 -1.94
CA ASP A 220 -6.83 -7.28 -1.76
C ASP A 220 -7.83 -6.64 -2.74
N ARG A 221 -7.61 -5.36 -3.09
CA ARG A 221 -8.52 -4.59 -3.96
C ARG A 221 -7.79 -3.99 -5.16
N ALA A 222 -7.85 -4.70 -6.28
CA ALA A 222 -7.41 -4.20 -7.58
C ALA A 222 -8.57 -3.66 -8.41
N GLU A 223 -8.41 -2.48 -9.00
CA GLU A 223 -9.42 -1.81 -9.84
C GLU A 223 -8.84 -1.55 -11.22
N GLY A 224 -9.44 -2.15 -12.26
CA GLY A 224 -8.97 -2.01 -13.65
C GLY A 224 -7.56 -2.58 -13.91
N TYR A 225 -7.06 -3.40 -12.98
CA TYR A 225 -5.72 -3.97 -12.98
C TYR A 225 -5.78 -5.46 -12.64
N ASP A 226 -5.01 -6.25 -13.37
CA ASP A 226 -4.76 -7.65 -13.10
C ASP A 226 -3.25 -7.91 -13.23
N ASP A 227 -2.68 -8.66 -12.29
CA ASP A 227 -1.38 -9.26 -12.50
C ASP A 227 -1.44 -10.24 -13.67
N ALA A 228 -0.30 -10.40 -14.37
CA ALA A 228 -0.20 -11.28 -15.51
C ALA A 228 -0.61 -12.71 -15.16
N GLY A 229 -1.70 -13.18 -15.79
CA GLY A 229 -2.21 -14.53 -15.60
C GLY A 229 -3.09 -14.73 -14.37
N THR A 230 -3.51 -13.66 -13.68
CA THR A 230 -4.44 -13.71 -12.55
C THR A 230 -5.62 -12.75 -12.74
N THR A 231 -6.58 -12.78 -11.82
CA THR A 231 -7.59 -11.72 -11.65
C THR A 231 -7.24 -11.00 -10.35
N GLY A 232 -7.09 -9.68 -10.40
CA GLY A 232 -6.46 -8.88 -9.36
C GLY A 232 -4.99 -9.22 -9.17
N CYS A 233 -4.48 -9.00 -7.96
CA CYS A 233 -3.09 -9.30 -7.60
C CYS A 233 -2.83 -10.79 -7.41
N ARG A 234 -1.57 -11.19 -7.60
CA ARG A 234 -1.10 -12.55 -7.42
C ARG A 234 -1.19 -13.02 -5.97
N TYR A 235 -0.89 -12.13 -5.02
CA TYR A 235 -0.88 -12.43 -3.59
C TYR A 235 -1.92 -11.57 -2.86
N ALA A 236 -2.54 -12.14 -1.82
CA ALA A 236 -3.45 -11.41 -0.93
C ALA A 236 -2.68 -10.70 0.18
N CYS A 237 -3.23 -9.62 0.71
CA CYS A 237 -2.64 -8.91 1.84
C CYS A 237 -2.63 -9.77 3.10
N ILE A 238 -1.55 -9.66 3.87
CA ILE A 238 -1.40 -10.38 5.12
C ILE A 238 -1.92 -9.51 6.25
N ARG A 239 -3.00 -9.95 6.91
CA ARG A 239 -3.53 -9.27 8.09
C ARG A 239 -2.99 -9.92 9.35
N ALA A 240 -2.24 -9.15 10.14
CA ALA A 240 -1.59 -9.65 11.35
C ALA A 240 -2.57 -10.31 12.34
N ASP A 241 -3.78 -9.77 12.51
CA ASP A 241 -4.81 -10.33 13.40
C ASP A 241 -5.29 -11.71 12.93
N GLU A 242 -5.47 -11.89 11.63
CA GLU A 242 -5.90 -13.15 11.04
C GLU A 242 -4.79 -14.19 11.10
N LEU A 243 -3.57 -13.80 10.71
CA LEU A 243 -2.41 -14.68 10.79
C LEU A 243 -2.10 -15.11 12.23
N ALA A 244 -2.19 -14.20 13.20
CA ALA A 244 -1.96 -14.54 14.61
C ALA A 244 -2.97 -15.56 15.14
N ARG A 245 -4.25 -15.40 14.79
CA ARG A 245 -5.31 -16.36 15.15
C ARG A 245 -5.12 -17.69 14.44
N GLU A 246 -4.73 -17.67 13.18
CA GLU A 246 -4.44 -18.88 12.41
C GLU A 246 -3.28 -19.67 13.02
N LEU A 247 -2.14 -19.01 13.27
CA LEU A 247 -0.97 -19.63 13.91
C LEU A 247 -1.37 -20.31 15.23
N THR A 248 -2.08 -19.58 16.10
CA THR A 248 -2.59 -20.14 17.36
C THR A 248 -3.57 -21.30 17.16
N ALA A 249 -4.50 -21.18 16.21
CA ALA A 249 -5.48 -22.23 15.93
C ALA A 249 -4.84 -23.50 15.37
N GLN A 250 -3.78 -23.36 14.58
CA GLN A 250 -2.98 -24.47 14.08
C GLN A 250 -2.10 -25.09 15.19
N GLY A 251 -1.79 -24.36 16.26
CA GLY A 251 -0.99 -24.82 17.39
C GLY A 251 0.47 -24.35 17.37
N TRP A 252 0.80 -23.33 16.58
CA TRP A 252 2.12 -22.71 16.62
C TRP A 252 2.34 -21.99 17.94
N VAL A 253 3.57 -22.07 18.46
CA VAL A 253 3.97 -21.43 19.72
C VAL A 253 5.20 -20.57 19.52
N LEU A 254 5.14 -19.31 19.95
CA LEU A 254 6.31 -18.44 20.02
C LEU A 254 6.94 -18.53 21.42
N TYR A 255 8.21 -18.89 21.47
CA TYR A 255 9.02 -18.87 22.69
C TYR A 255 9.91 -17.64 22.68
N GLY A 256 9.88 -16.87 23.78
CA GLY A 256 10.56 -15.58 23.84
C GLY A 256 10.71 -15.03 25.25
N THR A 257 11.15 -13.78 25.35
CA THR A 257 11.18 -13.01 26.61
C THR A 257 10.98 -11.52 26.31
N ASP A 258 10.51 -10.76 27.28
CA ASP A 258 10.34 -9.31 27.13
C ASP A 258 11.66 -8.51 27.16
N GLN A 259 12.76 -9.17 27.54
CA GLN A 259 14.08 -8.55 27.65
C GLN A 259 14.97 -8.79 26.42
N CYS A 260 14.56 -9.69 25.51
CA CYS A 260 15.32 -9.98 24.30
C CYS A 260 14.92 -9.00 23.17
N PRO A 261 15.85 -8.21 22.60
CA PRO A 261 15.54 -7.25 21.54
C PRO A 261 14.85 -7.86 20.31
N TRP A 262 15.24 -9.08 19.93
CA TRP A 262 14.62 -9.79 18.81
C TRP A 262 13.21 -10.30 19.14
N CYS A 263 12.92 -10.63 20.41
CA CYS A 263 11.56 -10.98 20.83
C CYS A 263 10.66 -9.76 20.84
N VAL A 264 11.18 -8.60 21.28
CA VAL A 264 10.49 -7.31 21.18
C VAL A 264 10.17 -7.00 19.72
N LYS A 265 11.16 -7.11 18.84
CA LYS A 265 10.95 -6.93 17.39
C LYS A 265 9.90 -7.88 16.84
N GLN A 266 9.97 -9.18 17.15
CA GLN A 266 8.98 -10.16 16.70
C GLN A 266 7.56 -9.81 17.16
N ARG A 267 7.42 -9.28 18.37
CA ARG A 267 6.13 -8.80 18.89
C ARG A 267 5.65 -7.56 18.13
N GLU A 268 6.55 -6.62 17.84
CA GLU A 268 6.24 -5.41 17.08
C GLU A 268 5.76 -5.71 15.66
N GLU A 269 6.26 -6.78 15.01
CA GLU A 269 5.76 -7.24 13.70
C GLU A 269 4.25 -7.52 13.70
N PHE A 270 3.68 -7.98 14.83
CA PHE A 270 2.25 -8.25 14.97
C PHE A 270 1.46 -7.09 15.59
N GLY A 271 2.14 -6.15 16.26
CA GLY A 271 1.48 -5.09 17.02
C GLY A 271 0.40 -5.63 17.97
N ASP A 272 -0.80 -5.05 17.91
CA ASP A 272 -1.95 -5.45 18.73
C ASP A 272 -2.40 -6.91 18.49
N ALA A 273 -2.13 -7.48 17.31
CA ALA A 273 -2.47 -8.86 17.01
C ALA A 273 -1.67 -9.87 17.82
N PHE A 274 -0.54 -9.46 18.41
CA PHE A 274 0.29 -10.33 19.24
C PHE A 274 -0.50 -10.99 20.38
N ARG A 275 -1.54 -10.31 20.91
CA ARG A 275 -2.43 -10.86 21.95
C ARG A 275 -3.14 -12.16 21.55
N HIS A 276 -3.23 -12.44 20.25
CA HIS A 276 -3.84 -13.65 19.71
C HIS A 276 -2.86 -14.81 19.58
N LEU A 277 -1.55 -14.54 19.68
CA LEU A 277 -0.52 -15.57 19.59
C LEU A 277 -0.40 -16.38 20.88
N THR A 278 -0.13 -17.67 20.74
CA THR A 278 0.34 -18.50 21.84
C THR A 278 1.81 -18.19 22.08
N HIS A 279 2.10 -17.43 23.15
CA HIS A 279 3.45 -17.02 23.52
C HIS A 279 3.84 -17.59 24.90
N ILE A 280 5.03 -18.18 24.98
CA ILE A 280 5.64 -18.66 26.23
C ILE A 280 6.86 -17.81 26.56
N ASN A 281 6.80 -17.10 27.70
CA ASN A 281 7.92 -16.34 28.22
C ASN A 281 8.90 -17.27 28.97
N CYS A 282 10.10 -17.45 28.43
CA CYS A 282 11.10 -18.38 28.97
C CYS A 282 11.75 -17.91 30.29
N MET A 283 11.63 -16.65 30.67
CA MET A 283 12.10 -16.17 31.98
C MET A 283 11.13 -16.55 33.09
N GLU A 284 9.84 -16.56 32.78
CA GLU A 284 8.74 -16.89 33.70
C GLU A 284 8.48 -18.40 33.75
N ASN A 285 8.55 -19.07 32.60
CA ASN A 285 8.31 -20.50 32.47
C ASN A 285 9.52 -21.25 31.89
N LYS A 286 10.59 -21.32 32.69
CA LYS A 286 11.86 -21.93 32.31
C LYS A 286 11.73 -23.41 31.92
N SER A 287 10.90 -24.16 32.64
CA SER A 287 10.70 -25.60 32.37
C SER A 287 10.07 -25.81 31.00
N ALA A 288 9.02 -25.05 30.64
CA ALA A 288 8.37 -25.19 29.33
C ALA A 288 9.36 -24.99 28.16
N CYS A 289 10.26 -24.02 28.27
CA CYS A 289 11.27 -23.79 27.23
C CYS A 289 12.37 -24.86 27.22
N THR A 290 12.77 -25.38 28.38
CA THR A 290 13.76 -26.46 28.48
C THR A 290 13.19 -27.77 27.93
N ASP A 291 11.95 -28.10 28.28
CA ASP A 291 11.24 -29.30 27.83
C ASP A 291 10.95 -29.25 26.32
N ALA A 292 10.66 -28.06 25.78
CA ALA A 292 10.50 -27.83 24.34
C ALA A 292 11.84 -27.77 23.56
N GLY A 293 12.99 -27.89 24.23
CA GLY A 293 14.30 -27.91 23.58
C GLY A 293 14.74 -26.57 23.00
N ILE A 294 14.25 -25.45 23.52
CA ILE A 294 14.54 -24.10 23.01
C ILE A 294 16.01 -23.73 23.28
N GLN A 295 16.79 -23.54 22.21
CA GLN A 295 18.22 -23.18 22.29
C GLN A 295 18.48 -21.69 22.10
N SER A 296 17.57 -20.97 21.45
CA SER A 296 17.67 -19.52 21.19
C SER A 296 16.28 -18.91 21.13
N ILE A 297 16.19 -17.59 21.37
CA ILE A 297 14.93 -16.84 21.35
C ILE A 297 15.07 -15.56 20.50
N PRO A 298 14.02 -15.11 19.80
CA PRO A 298 12.72 -15.78 19.67
C PRO A 298 12.85 -17.09 18.89
N CYS A 299 11.96 -18.04 19.14
CA CYS A 299 11.87 -19.29 18.40
C CYS A 299 10.41 -19.69 18.24
N TRP A 300 10.02 -19.98 17.00
CA TRP A 300 8.70 -20.54 16.71
C TRP A 300 8.78 -22.07 16.75
N ALA A 301 7.85 -22.71 17.43
CA ALA A 301 7.64 -24.15 17.32
C ALA A 301 6.40 -24.41 16.46
N SER A 302 6.56 -25.25 15.43
CA SER A 302 5.42 -25.76 14.69
C SER A 302 4.62 -26.74 15.55
N PRO A 303 3.37 -27.05 15.18
CA PRO A 303 2.54 -28.01 15.91
C PRO A 303 3.15 -29.41 16.00
N ASP A 304 4.01 -29.78 15.04
CA ASP A 304 4.74 -31.06 15.03
C ASP A 304 6.04 -31.03 15.87
N GLY A 305 6.33 -29.90 16.53
CA GLY A 305 7.51 -29.71 17.37
C GLY A 305 8.78 -29.32 16.61
N VAL A 306 8.69 -28.97 15.33
CA VAL A 306 9.84 -28.44 14.57
C VAL A 306 10.14 -27.02 15.03
N LEU A 307 11.41 -26.75 15.35
CA LEU A 307 11.86 -25.46 15.85
C LEU A 307 12.40 -24.57 14.73
N HIS A 308 11.94 -23.33 14.71
CA HIS A 308 12.31 -22.27 13.78
C HIS A 308 12.88 -21.09 14.58
N PRO A 309 14.19 -21.10 14.86
CA PRO A 309 14.84 -20.06 15.64
C PRO A 309 14.98 -18.76 14.83
N GLY A 310 14.82 -17.63 15.51
CA GLY A 310 14.99 -16.30 14.94
C GLY A 310 13.69 -15.51 14.83
N CYS A 311 13.84 -14.24 14.43
CA CYS A 311 12.72 -13.34 14.14
C CYS A 311 12.29 -13.54 12.68
N HIS A 312 10.99 -13.69 12.45
CA HIS A 312 10.39 -13.88 11.14
C HIS A 312 9.31 -12.81 10.90
N ASN A 313 9.31 -12.23 9.70
CA ASN A 313 8.26 -11.29 9.28
C ASN A 313 6.94 -12.03 8.98
N LEU A 314 5.85 -11.26 8.86
CA LEU A 314 4.50 -11.83 8.63
C LEU A 314 4.42 -12.69 7.35
N THR A 315 5.14 -12.32 6.28
CA THR A 315 5.20 -13.11 5.04
C THR A 315 5.82 -14.49 5.26
N THR A 316 6.94 -14.57 5.96
CA THR A 316 7.59 -15.84 6.28
C THR A 316 6.68 -16.72 7.13
N LEU A 317 6.05 -16.13 8.14
CA LEU A 317 5.16 -16.85 9.06
C LEU A 317 3.88 -17.33 8.36
N SER A 318 3.30 -16.52 7.47
CA SER A 318 2.17 -16.93 6.63
C SER A 318 2.53 -18.10 5.71
N GLY A 319 3.72 -18.07 5.10
CA GLY A 319 4.22 -19.20 4.30
C GLY A 319 4.38 -20.47 5.14
N MET A 320 4.99 -20.38 6.32
CA MET A 320 5.14 -21.51 7.24
C MET A 320 3.80 -22.11 7.67
N ALA A 321 2.80 -21.27 8.00
CA ALA A 321 1.46 -21.70 8.35
C ALA A 321 0.74 -22.37 7.17
N GLY A 322 0.87 -21.82 5.96
CA GLY A 322 0.28 -22.37 4.74
C GLY A 322 0.89 -23.72 4.33
N ASP A 323 2.21 -23.86 4.46
CA ASP A 323 2.93 -25.12 4.19
C ASP A 323 2.49 -26.21 5.18
N TYR A 324 2.41 -25.87 6.47
CA TYR A 324 1.92 -26.80 7.50
C TYR A 324 0.47 -27.22 7.23
N GLN A 325 -0.42 -26.29 6.91
CA GLN A 325 -1.81 -26.59 6.58
C GLN A 325 -1.94 -27.49 5.35
N SER A 326 -1.11 -27.26 4.33
CA SER A 326 -1.08 -28.06 3.11
C SER A 326 -0.59 -29.49 3.35
N ALA A 327 0.37 -29.66 4.27
CA ALA A 327 0.87 -30.97 4.70
C ALA A 327 -0.12 -31.73 5.61
N HIS A 328 -1.00 -31.01 6.31
CA HIS A 328 -1.96 -31.56 7.27
C HIS A 328 -3.41 -31.17 6.95
N PRO A 329 -3.96 -31.62 5.80
CA PRO A 329 -5.33 -31.29 5.43
C PRO A 329 -6.30 -31.79 6.49
N THR A 330 -7.05 -30.88 7.09
CA THR A 330 -8.09 -31.22 8.06
C THR A 330 -9.14 -32.09 7.36
N PRO A 331 -9.62 -33.20 7.96
CA PRO A 331 -10.68 -33.99 7.36
C PRO A 331 -11.93 -33.11 7.14
N THR A 332 -12.35 -32.98 5.88
CA THR A 332 -13.56 -32.24 5.50
C THR A 332 -14.74 -32.72 6.33
N PRO A 333 -15.54 -31.82 6.96
CA PRO A 333 -16.79 -32.21 7.58
C PRO A 333 -17.65 -32.87 6.51
N THR A 334 -17.85 -34.18 6.62
CA THR A 334 -18.70 -34.93 5.72
C THR A 334 -20.12 -34.42 5.95
N THR A 335 -20.65 -33.64 5.01
CA THR A 335 -22.04 -33.23 4.99
C THR A 335 -22.90 -34.48 4.98
N LYS A 336 -23.42 -34.90 6.15
CA LYS A 336 -24.43 -35.95 6.23
C LYS A 336 -25.62 -35.48 5.42
N MET A 337 -25.91 -36.15 4.30
CA MET A 337 -27.17 -35.99 3.59
C MET A 337 -28.31 -36.23 4.58
N SER A 338 -29.01 -35.15 4.93
CA SER A 338 -30.26 -35.20 5.65
C SER A 338 -31.30 -35.87 4.75
N THR A 339 -31.69 -37.09 5.09
CA THR A 339 -32.84 -37.78 4.48
C THR A 339 -34.10 -36.94 4.69
N SER A 340 -34.74 -36.58 3.59
CA SER A 340 -36.03 -35.88 3.54
C SER A 340 -37.15 -36.70 4.20
N PRO A 341 -38.08 -36.11 4.97
CA PRO A 341 -39.27 -36.82 5.43
C PRO A 341 -40.30 -36.99 4.31
N ALA A 342 -41.03 -38.10 4.39
CA ALA A 342 -42.08 -38.52 3.46
C ALA A 342 -43.23 -37.49 3.33
N THR A 343 -43.61 -37.20 2.08
CA THR A 343 -44.82 -36.46 1.73
C THR A 343 -46.04 -37.38 1.91
N VAL A 344 -46.90 -37.05 2.87
CA VAL A 344 -48.24 -37.66 3.00
C VAL A 344 -49.23 -36.77 2.27
N GLY A 345 -49.94 -37.34 1.28
CA GLY A 345 -50.99 -36.67 0.53
C GLY A 345 -52.38 -36.93 1.10
N PHE A 346 -53.20 -35.89 1.14
CA PHE A 346 -54.68 -35.84 1.14
C PHE A 346 -55.00 -34.37 0.77
N GLY A 347 -55.98 -33.95 -0.03
CA GLY A 347 -57.15 -34.53 -0.68
C GLY A 347 -58.01 -33.31 -1.08
N SER A 348 -58.57 -33.32 -2.28
CA SER A 348 -59.34 -32.23 -2.90
C SER A 348 -60.65 -31.87 -2.19
N ALA A 349 -61.07 -30.60 -2.24
CA ALA A 349 -62.47 -30.22 -2.52
C ALA A 349 -62.61 -28.73 -2.83
N SER A 350 -63.20 -28.45 -4.00
CA SER A 350 -63.69 -27.15 -4.46
C SER A 350 -64.88 -26.65 -3.62
N THR A 351 -65.03 -25.34 -3.48
CA THR A 351 -66.34 -24.67 -3.62
C THR A 351 -66.16 -23.16 -3.85
N LEU A 352 -66.99 -22.64 -4.75
CA LEU A 352 -67.03 -21.32 -5.35
C LEU A 352 -68.31 -20.63 -4.89
N VAL A 353 -68.27 -19.43 -4.26
CA VAL A 353 -69.33 -18.39 -4.22
C VAL A 353 -68.64 -17.09 -3.72
N LEU A 354 -68.43 -16.00 -4.47
CA LEU A 354 -69.29 -14.96 -5.10
C LEU A 354 -69.51 -13.69 -4.22
N LEU A 355 -69.34 -12.53 -4.89
CA LEU A 355 -69.82 -11.15 -4.63
C LEU A 355 -68.96 -10.11 -3.87
N LEU A 356 -68.41 -9.19 -4.69
CA LEU A 356 -68.62 -7.72 -4.71
C LEU A 356 -68.65 -6.92 -3.40
N ILE A 357 -67.80 -5.90 -3.30
CA ILE A 357 -68.22 -4.48 -3.26
C ILE A 357 -67.04 -3.56 -3.65
N VAL A 358 -67.38 -2.60 -4.51
CA VAL A 358 -66.62 -1.47 -5.06
C VAL A 358 -66.35 -0.41 -3.98
N PHE A 359 -65.24 0.34 -4.04
CA PHE A 359 -65.10 1.82 -3.85
C PHE A 359 -63.59 2.14 -3.89
N LEU A 360 -63.06 2.58 -5.04
CA LEU A 360 -62.84 3.98 -5.45
C LEU A 360 -61.55 4.63 -4.89
N THR A 361 -60.70 5.02 -5.85
CA THR A 361 -59.91 6.26 -5.95
C THR A 361 -58.63 6.49 -5.13
N ARG A 362 -57.53 6.47 -5.91
CA ARG A 362 -56.56 7.55 -6.18
C ARG A 362 -55.69 8.13 -5.04
N ARG A 363 -54.38 7.96 -5.27
CA ARG A 363 -53.30 8.96 -5.28
C ARG A 363 -53.02 9.72 -3.98
N ARG A 364 -51.81 9.57 -3.47
CA ARG A 364 -50.64 10.30 -3.98
C ARG A 364 -49.39 9.45 -3.89
#